data_AF-A0A2J6TLR7-F1
#
_entry.id   AF-A0A2J6TLR7-F1
#
_cell.length_a   1.000
_cell.length_b   1.000
_cell.length_c   1.000
_cell.angle_alpha   90.00
_cell.angle_beta   90.00
_cell.angle_gamma   90.00
#
_symmetry.space_group_name_H-M   'P 1'
#
loop_
_entity.id
_entity.type
_entity.pdbx_description
1 polymer ?
#
loop_
_entity_poly.entity_id
_entity_poly.type
_entity_poly.pdbx_seq_one_letter_code
_entity_poly.pdbx_strand_id
1 'polypeptide(L)'
;MESKGVEFGPRLSNAGLYYAGKTAHIVATRKYLQLLRAHSYATDWRTVSALRGLFRAMKYTPQGLDLSKHFKKSDFLRLVSGWEEGIQQDDKERGLSFASLFAQDSSASFSTWLYPRYLLALGELKRNKALWAEWKSAEQTKFRLQFPPAFRGDEQSRFRTRMFAFAFLIGGDRHRALEVLQSVLEDHEDIFIPGYHELIKNWNPSGRALVNAVNISSGEWLLALIHDHYSFNNVWPNVNLLEVMRRAIRYLSKNPLETVNQLDRFVLEGLEGNDRKMRRVGWERNHIGQEGLSIIAEGATEAEYWRPEKLFSEQRLEDVS
;
A
#
# COMPACT_ATOMS: atom_id res chain seq x y z
N MET A 1 30.91 16.47 -18.61
CA MET A 1 30.80 15.00 -18.65
C MET A 1 29.76 14.67 -19.70
N GLU A 2 30.20 14.50 -20.94
CA GLU A 2 29.34 14.10 -22.05
C GLU A 2 29.26 12.57 -22.05
N SER A 3 28.08 12.02 -21.74
CA SER A 3 27.84 10.59 -21.89
C SER A 3 27.83 10.25 -23.39
N LYS A 4 28.47 9.14 -23.77
CA LYS A 4 28.65 8.62 -25.15
C LYS A 4 27.34 8.43 -25.95
N GLY A 5 26.63 9.50 -26.29
CA GLY A 5 25.42 9.47 -27.13
C GLY A 5 24.24 8.64 -26.59
N VAL A 6 24.29 8.17 -25.35
CA VAL A 6 23.18 7.41 -24.75
C VAL A 6 22.14 8.42 -24.25
N GLU A 7 21.07 8.57 -25.01
CA GLU A 7 19.91 9.35 -24.57
C GLU A 7 19.31 8.72 -23.31
N PHE A 8 19.06 9.55 -22.30
CA PHE A 8 18.41 9.14 -21.06
C PHE A 8 16.92 8.89 -21.29
N GLY A 9 16.57 7.78 -21.93
CA GLY A 9 15.18 7.38 -22.14
C GLY A 9 14.47 6.92 -20.86
N PRO A 10 13.15 6.64 -20.95
CA PRO A 10 12.33 6.20 -19.81
C PRO A 10 12.88 4.93 -19.14
N ARG A 11 13.41 3.97 -19.92
CA ARG A 11 13.97 2.72 -19.39
C ARG A 11 15.18 2.94 -18.49
N LEU A 12 16.12 3.79 -18.91
CA LEU A 12 17.32 4.10 -18.13
C LEU A 12 16.97 4.89 -16.87
N SER A 13 16.04 5.84 -16.97
CA SER A 13 15.57 6.63 -15.82
C SER A 13 14.88 5.76 -14.76
N ASN A 14 13.96 4.88 -15.18
CA ASN A 14 13.29 3.92 -14.29
C ASN A 14 14.30 2.92 -13.67
N ALA A 15 15.27 2.42 -14.45
CA ALA A 15 16.30 1.51 -13.95
C ALA A 15 17.25 2.18 -12.93
N GLY A 16 17.68 3.40 -13.21
CA GLY A 16 18.47 4.21 -12.28
C GLY A 16 17.72 4.47 -10.97
N LEU A 17 16.44 4.82 -11.06
CA LEU A 17 15.57 4.99 -9.90
C LEU A 17 15.47 3.71 -9.06
N TYR A 18 15.31 2.55 -9.70
CA TYR A 18 15.26 1.24 -9.04
C TYR A 18 16.51 0.94 -8.23
N TYR A 19 17.70 1.06 -8.83
CA TYR A 19 18.94 0.76 -8.12
C TYR A 19 19.21 1.78 -7.01
N ALA A 20 18.92 3.07 -7.24
CA ALA A 20 19.04 4.10 -6.22
C ALA A 20 18.08 3.86 -5.04
N GLY A 21 16.83 3.51 -5.32
CA GLY A 21 15.84 3.21 -4.28
C GLY A 21 16.17 1.95 -3.47
N LYS A 22 16.64 0.88 -4.14
CA LYS A 22 17.05 -0.38 -3.49
C LYS A 22 18.22 -0.19 -2.53
N THR A 23 19.12 0.74 -2.84
CA THR A 23 20.28 1.09 -2.01
C THR A 23 20.01 2.27 -1.07
N ALA A 24 18.76 2.75 -1.00
CA ALA A 24 18.35 3.89 -0.20
C ALA A 24 19.15 5.18 -0.44
N HIS A 25 19.69 5.36 -1.66
CA HIS A 25 20.52 6.51 -2.01
C HIS A 25 19.69 7.74 -2.39
N ILE A 26 19.23 8.51 -1.39
CA ILE A 26 18.31 9.65 -1.52
C ILE A 26 18.66 10.63 -2.65
N VAL A 27 19.92 11.05 -2.77
CA VAL A 27 20.35 12.03 -3.78
C VAL A 27 20.15 11.51 -5.21
N ALA A 28 20.55 10.26 -5.46
CA ALA A 28 20.38 9.60 -6.75
C ALA A 28 18.89 9.36 -7.04
N THR A 29 18.11 8.92 -6.06
CA THR A 29 16.65 8.78 -6.20
C THR A 29 16.02 10.09 -6.63
N ARG A 30 16.35 11.21 -5.95
CA ARG A 30 15.86 12.54 -6.30
C ARG A 30 16.24 12.93 -7.74
N LYS A 31 17.47 12.66 -8.17
CA LYS A 31 17.93 12.94 -9.53
C LYS A 31 17.13 12.17 -10.58
N TYR A 32 16.85 10.90 -10.37
CA TYR A 32 16.05 10.12 -11.32
C TYR A 32 14.56 10.50 -11.30
N LEU A 33 14.00 10.89 -10.15
CA LEU A 33 12.65 11.48 -10.09
C LEU A 33 12.59 12.80 -10.89
N GLN A 34 13.62 13.65 -10.80
CA GLN A 34 13.72 14.87 -11.61
C GLN A 34 13.67 14.56 -13.10
N LEU A 35 14.45 13.57 -13.55
CA LEU A 35 14.49 13.16 -14.96
C LEU A 35 13.14 12.64 -15.44
N LEU A 36 12.50 11.76 -14.67
CA LEU A 36 11.17 11.23 -15.03
C LEU A 36 10.16 12.37 -15.18
N ARG A 37 10.08 13.27 -14.19
CA ARG A 37 9.12 14.39 -14.21
C ARG A 37 9.43 15.42 -15.31
N ALA A 38 10.70 15.79 -15.52
CA ALA A 38 11.09 16.81 -16.49
C ALA A 38 10.80 16.39 -17.94
N HIS A 39 10.87 15.09 -18.22
CA HIS A 39 10.62 14.54 -19.56
C HIS A 39 9.27 13.83 -19.69
N SER A 40 8.42 13.90 -18.66
CA SER A 40 7.12 13.21 -18.61
C SER A 40 7.22 11.72 -18.98
N TYR A 41 8.29 11.06 -18.50
CA TYR A 41 8.51 9.66 -18.80
C TYR A 41 7.57 8.77 -18.00
N ALA A 42 6.91 7.85 -18.70
CA ALA A 42 6.05 6.85 -18.09
C ALA A 42 6.79 6.05 -17.01
N THR A 43 6.13 5.83 -15.87
CA THR A 43 6.65 4.98 -14.81
C THR A 43 6.38 3.51 -15.11
N ASP A 44 7.23 2.62 -14.61
CA ASP A 44 7.03 1.17 -14.69
C ASP A 44 7.21 0.48 -13.31
N TRP A 45 7.18 -0.85 -13.31
CA TRP A 45 7.38 -1.69 -12.12
C TRP A 45 8.68 -1.39 -11.36
N ARG A 46 9.71 -0.83 -12.02
CA ARG A 46 10.99 -0.45 -11.41
C ARG A 46 10.82 0.77 -10.52
N THR A 47 10.00 1.74 -10.92
CA THR A 47 9.66 2.91 -10.08
C THR A 47 8.93 2.47 -8.81
N VAL A 48 7.97 1.56 -8.93
CA VAL A 48 7.27 0.99 -7.77
C VAL A 48 8.23 0.21 -6.86
N SER A 49 9.14 -0.56 -7.45
CA SER A 49 10.13 -1.31 -6.70
C SER A 49 11.14 -0.41 -5.97
N ALA A 50 11.49 0.74 -6.56
CA ALA A 50 12.32 1.77 -5.92
C ALA A 50 11.64 2.31 -4.66
N LEU A 51 10.35 2.66 -4.77
CA LEU A 51 9.55 3.14 -3.66
C LEU A 51 9.53 2.11 -2.52
N ARG A 52 9.21 0.85 -2.84
CA ARG A 52 9.22 -0.27 -1.87
C ARG A 52 10.58 -0.45 -1.21
N GLY A 53 11.67 -0.34 -1.96
CA GLY A 53 13.03 -0.43 -1.44
C GLY A 53 13.34 0.62 -0.38
N LEU A 54 12.98 1.88 -0.65
CA LEU A 54 13.19 2.99 0.29
C LEU A 54 12.36 2.81 1.57
N PHE A 55 11.09 2.43 1.43
CA PHE A 55 10.22 2.17 2.58
C PHE A 55 10.72 1.02 3.45
N ARG A 56 11.18 -0.07 2.82
CA ARG A 56 11.79 -1.19 3.55
C ARG A 56 13.05 -0.76 4.27
N ALA A 57 13.92 0.04 3.64
CA ALA A 57 15.12 0.57 4.30
C ALA A 57 14.79 1.45 5.51
N MET A 58 13.63 2.14 5.47
CA MET A 58 13.14 2.94 6.58
C MET A 58 12.54 2.14 7.72
N LYS A 59 11.83 1.06 7.42
CA LYS A 59 11.25 0.18 8.46
C LYS A 59 12.29 -0.77 9.04
N TYR A 60 13.14 -1.31 8.18
CA TYR A 60 14.16 -2.31 8.50
C TYR A 60 15.51 -1.75 8.08
N THR A 61 16.36 -1.40 9.03
CA THR A 61 17.74 -0.99 8.72
C THR A 61 18.44 -2.10 7.93
N PRO A 62 18.76 -1.90 6.65
CA PRO A 62 19.40 -2.96 5.88
C PRO A 62 20.82 -3.15 6.41
N GLN A 63 21.29 -4.40 6.47
CA GLN A 63 22.67 -4.71 6.85
C GLN A 63 23.65 -3.95 5.95
N GLY A 64 24.56 -3.17 6.55
CA GLY A 64 25.59 -2.40 5.83
C GLY A 64 25.19 -0.97 5.40
N LEU A 65 23.98 -0.51 5.73
CA LEU A 65 23.55 0.88 5.47
C LEU A 65 23.72 1.75 6.73
N ASP A 66 24.63 2.71 6.67
CA ASP A 66 24.79 3.74 7.71
C ASP A 66 23.71 4.82 7.54
N LEU A 67 22.53 4.60 8.14
CA LEU A 67 21.40 5.53 8.09
C LEU A 67 21.74 6.92 8.67
N SER A 68 22.69 6.99 9.61
CA SER A 68 23.07 8.25 10.28
C SER A 68 23.73 9.26 9.34
N LYS A 69 24.41 8.78 8.28
CA LYS A 69 25.12 9.63 7.32
C LYS A 69 24.32 9.98 6.06
N HIS A 70 23.31 9.17 5.73
CA HIS A 70 22.68 9.23 4.40
C HIS A 70 21.16 9.41 4.41
N PHE A 71 20.51 9.31 5.58
CA PHE A 71 19.06 9.12 5.60
C PHE A 71 18.38 9.81 6.78
N LYS A 72 17.96 11.07 6.61
CA LYS A 72 17.03 11.72 7.54
C LYS A 72 15.60 11.31 7.21
N LYS A 73 14.82 10.98 8.25
CA LYS A 73 13.40 10.62 8.14
C LYS A 73 12.56 11.71 7.44
N SER A 74 12.88 12.97 7.68
CA SER A 74 12.24 14.13 7.04
C SER A 74 12.50 14.20 5.54
N ASP A 75 13.75 13.99 5.11
CA ASP A 75 14.15 13.94 3.70
C ASP A 75 13.43 12.83 2.94
N PHE A 76 13.21 11.70 3.60
CA PHE A 76 12.46 10.59 3.03
C PHE A 76 10.98 10.90 2.85
N LEU A 77 10.31 11.44 3.88
CA LEU A 77 8.89 11.81 3.76
C LEU A 77 8.71 12.83 2.64
N ARG A 78 9.60 13.81 2.54
CA ARG A 78 9.61 14.78 1.44
C ARG A 78 9.84 14.12 0.08
N LEU A 79 10.74 13.14 -0.01
CA LEU A 79 11.01 12.40 -1.25
C LEU A 79 9.80 11.59 -1.73
N VAL A 80 8.97 11.11 -0.80
CA VAL A 80 7.85 10.24 -1.10
C VAL A 80 6.56 11.03 -1.32
N SER A 81 6.18 11.93 -0.41
CA SER A 81 4.94 12.70 -0.52
C SER A 81 5.11 14.01 -1.31
N GLY A 82 6.30 14.59 -1.32
CA GLY A 82 6.55 15.93 -1.86
C GLY A 82 6.24 17.06 -0.89
N TRP A 83 5.87 16.72 0.35
CA TRP A 83 5.57 17.66 1.42
C TRP A 83 6.60 17.58 2.55
N GLU A 84 6.81 18.70 3.23
CA GLU A 84 7.66 18.76 4.40
C GLU A 84 7.04 17.91 5.53
N GLU A 85 7.84 17.02 6.13
CA GLU A 85 7.38 16.02 7.12
C GLU A 85 6.19 15.16 6.66
N GLY A 86 5.91 15.10 5.36
CA GLY A 86 4.74 14.39 4.85
C GLY A 86 3.41 15.13 5.03
N ILE A 87 3.40 16.39 5.45
CA ILE A 87 2.17 17.14 5.75
C ILE A 87 1.94 18.20 4.70
N GLN A 88 0.77 18.15 4.03
CA GLN A 88 0.36 19.18 3.09
C GLN A 88 0.40 20.55 3.78
N GLN A 89 1.03 21.51 3.11
CA GLN A 89 1.11 22.89 3.56
C GLN A 89 0.07 23.69 2.77
N ASP A 90 -0.64 24.58 3.45
CA ASP A 90 -1.63 25.44 2.82
C ASP A 90 -0.97 26.25 1.68
N ASP A 91 -1.65 26.34 0.55
CA ASP A 91 -1.26 27.07 -0.66
C ASP A 91 0.08 26.69 -1.30
N LYS A 92 0.72 25.59 -0.88
CA LYS A 92 1.95 25.09 -1.52
C LYS A 92 1.66 23.91 -2.44
N GLU A 93 2.16 24.02 -3.67
CA GLU A 93 2.16 22.89 -4.59
C GLU A 93 3.03 21.73 -4.07
N ARG A 94 2.62 20.51 -4.43
CA ARG A 94 3.38 19.30 -4.12
C ARG A 94 4.75 19.36 -4.78
N GLY A 95 5.80 19.26 -3.96
CA GLY A 95 7.18 19.21 -4.44
C GLY A 95 7.47 17.97 -5.29
N LEU A 96 8.67 17.93 -5.87
CA LEU A 96 9.14 16.72 -6.55
C LEU A 96 9.21 15.53 -5.58
N SER A 97 8.50 14.47 -5.95
CA SER A 97 8.41 13.23 -5.16
C SER A 97 7.88 12.07 -5.99
N PHE A 98 7.83 10.88 -5.41
CA PHE A 98 7.09 9.76 -6.00
C PHE A 98 5.62 10.13 -6.26
N ALA A 99 5.00 10.86 -5.33
CA ALA A 99 3.62 11.31 -5.52
C ALA A 99 3.42 12.27 -6.68
N SER A 100 4.44 13.05 -7.06
CA SER A 100 4.38 13.87 -8.27
C SER A 100 4.36 13.07 -9.58
N LEU A 101 4.63 11.76 -9.53
CA LEU A 101 4.63 10.88 -10.70
C LEU A 101 3.31 10.10 -10.90
N PHE A 102 2.32 10.24 -10.01
CA PHE A 102 1.06 9.48 -10.10
C PHE A 102 0.32 9.66 -11.43
N ALA A 103 0.36 10.87 -12.00
CA ALA A 103 -0.25 11.16 -13.30
C ALA A 103 0.51 10.56 -14.49
N GLN A 104 1.78 10.16 -14.29
CA GLN A 104 2.65 9.53 -15.31
C GLN A 104 2.62 7.99 -15.19
N ASP A 105 1.83 7.46 -14.26
CA ASP A 105 1.68 6.03 -14.08
C ASP A 105 0.82 5.44 -15.20
N SER A 106 1.49 4.78 -16.14
CA SER A 106 0.86 4.14 -17.29
C SER A 106 0.66 2.64 -17.08
N SER A 107 0.81 2.15 -15.85
CA SER A 107 0.66 0.73 -15.58
C SER A 107 -0.78 0.27 -15.82
N ALA A 108 -0.93 -0.91 -16.41
CA ALA A 108 -2.22 -1.61 -16.49
C ALA A 108 -2.45 -2.54 -15.27
N SER A 109 -1.41 -2.79 -14.48
CA SER A 109 -1.41 -3.74 -13.36
C SER A 109 -1.42 -3.02 -12.03
N PHE A 110 -2.41 -3.28 -11.17
CA PHE A 110 -2.46 -2.69 -9.83
C PHE A 110 -1.20 -2.96 -9.01
N SER A 111 -0.63 -4.18 -9.11
CA SER A 111 0.60 -4.50 -8.37
C SER A 111 1.77 -3.61 -8.72
N THR A 112 1.76 -3.03 -9.92
CA THR A 112 2.77 -2.10 -10.42
C THR A 112 2.25 -0.67 -10.52
N TRP A 113 1.10 -0.36 -9.87
CA TRP A 113 0.65 1.02 -9.68
C TRP A 113 1.39 1.65 -8.52
N LEU A 114 1.74 2.92 -8.69
CA LEU A 114 2.53 3.66 -7.72
C LEU A 114 1.67 4.16 -6.55
N TYR A 115 0.48 4.68 -6.84
CA TYR A 115 -0.40 5.31 -5.83
C TYR A 115 -0.80 4.39 -4.67
N PRO A 116 -1.26 3.15 -4.90
CA PRO A 116 -1.68 2.24 -3.83
C PRO A 116 -0.50 1.80 -2.95
N ARG A 117 0.66 1.63 -3.57
CA ARG A 117 1.92 1.26 -2.92
C ARG A 117 2.42 2.38 -2.04
N TYR A 118 2.25 3.61 -2.50
CA TYR A 118 2.51 4.80 -1.71
C TYR A 118 1.61 4.86 -0.46
N LEU A 119 0.29 4.68 -0.60
CA LEU A 119 -0.64 4.69 0.54
C LEU A 119 -0.32 3.58 1.55
N LEU A 120 -0.17 2.34 1.06
CA LEU A 120 0.17 1.19 1.88
C LEU A 120 1.42 1.49 2.72
N ALA A 121 2.43 2.06 2.08
CA ALA A 121 3.70 2.28 2.73
C ALA A 121 3.73 3.47 3.70
N LEU A 122 2.85 4.47 3.53
CA LEU A 122 2.57 5.44 4.59
C LEU A 122 1.96 4.77 5.83
N GLY A 123 1.02 3.85 5.63
CA GLY A 123 0.44 3.03 6.68
C GLY A 123 1.49 2.19 7.41
N GLU A 124 2.31 1.44 6.66
CA GLU A 124 3.39 0.60 7.21
C GLU A 124 4.42 1.36 8.06
N LEU A 125 4.64 2.64 7.76
CA LEU A 125 5.53 3.52 8.53
C LEU A 125 4.80 4.29 9.65
N LYS A 126 3.52 4.02 9.88
CA LYS A 126 2.64 4.71 10.83
C LYS A 126 2.66 6.23 10.63
N ARG A 127 2.56 6.67 9.38
CA ARG A 127 2.56 8.10 8.99
C ARG A 127 1.13 8.61 8.84
N ASN A 128 0.32 8.44 9.88
CA ASN A 128 -1.12 8.70 9.84
C ASN A 128 -1.45 10.17 9.48
N LYS A 129 -0.63 11.13 9.94
CA LYS A 129 -0.76 12.54 9.53
C LYS A 129 -0.58 12.74 8.02
N ALA A 130 0.41 12.08 7.42
CA ALA A 130 0.67 12.17 5.98
C ALA A 130 -0.41 11.44 5.18
N LEU A 131 -0.85 10.29 5.67
CA LEU A 131 -1.95 9.53 5.06
C LEU A 131 -3.27 10.32 5.10
N TRP A 132 -3.54 11.05 6.19
CA TRP A 132 -4.69 11.94 6.32
C TRP A 132 -4.62 13.15 5.39
N ALA A 133 -3.45 13.79 5.29
CA ALA A 133 -3.23 14.86 4.32
C ALA A 133 -3.45 14.36 2.88
N GLU A 134 -2.98 13.15 2.56
CA GLU A 134 -3.23 12.54 1.25
C GLU A 134 -4.72 12.28 1.01
N TRP A 135 -5.45 11.76 2.00
CA TRP A 135 -6.91 11.56 1.90
C TRP A 135 -7.64 12.88 1.59
N LYS A 136 -7.35 13.95 2.33
CA LYS A 136 -7.95 15.26 2.09
C LYS A 136 -7.60 15.83 0.72
N SER A 137 -6.34 15.68 0.32
CA SER A 137 -5.88 16.09 -1.02
C SER A 137 -6.61 15.30 -2.10
N ALA A 138 -6.75 13.99 -1.95
CA ALA A 138 -7.46 13.12 -2.89
C ALA A 138 -8.93 13.51 -3.03
N GLU A 139 -9.65 13.76 -1.92
CA GLU A 139 -11.06 14.17 -1.99
C GLU A 139 -11.24 15.54 -2.67
N GLN A 140 -10.34 16.49 -2.43
CA GLN A 140 -10.36 17.80 -3.10
C GLN A 140 -10.00 17.74 -4.58
N THR A 141 -9.17 16.75 -4.97
CA THR A 141 -8.58 16.67 -6.32
C THR A 141 -9.05 15.47 -7.13
N LYS A 142 -10.05 14.71 -6.66
CA LYS A 142 -10.56 13.49 -7.30
C LYS A 142 -11.02 13.68 -8.75
N PHE A 143 -11.38 14.90 -9.15
CA PHE A 143 -11.76 15.24 -10.52
C PHE A 143 -10.61 15.83 -11.36
N ARG A 144 -9.44 16.07 -10.78
CA ARG A 144 -8.28 16.64 -11.48
C ARG A 144 -7.55 15.57 -12.28
N LEU A 145 -7.00 15.96 -13.42
CA LEU A 145 -6.17 15.12 -14.29
C LEU A 145 -4.88 14.59 -13.63
N GLN A 146 -4.51 15.10 -12.46
CA GLN A 146 -3.29 14.69 -11.75
C GLN A 146 -3.49 13.46 -10.85
N PHE A 147 -4.75 13.14 -10.52
CA PHE A 147 -5.08 11.93 -9.78
C PHE A 147 -5.03 10.72 -10.73
N PRO A 148 -4.62 9.51 -10.32
CA PRO A 148 -4.54 8.40 -11.27
C PRO A 148 -5.94 8.05 -11.82
N PRO A 149 -6.10 7.85 -13.15
CA PRO A 149 -7.40 7.73 -13.80
C PRO A 149 -8.39 6.78 -13.14
N ALA A 150 -7.97 5.57 -12.72
CA ALA A 150 -8.92 4.61 -12.14
C ALA A 150 -9.33 4.90 -10.68
N PHE A 151 -8.83 5.98 -10.06
CA PHE A 151 -9.35 6.45 -8.79
C PHE A 151 -10.14 7.76 -8.90
N ARG A 152 -10.25 8.33 -10.10
CA ARG A 152 -10.93 9.61 -10.33
C ARG A 152 -12.43 9.49 -10.17
N GLY A 153 -13.04 10.64 -9.88
CA GLY A 153 -14.48 10.76 -9.78
C GLY A 153 -15.08 10.06 -8.56
N ASP A 154 -16.40 9.97 -8.57
CA ASP A 154 -17.17 9.35 -7.48
C ASP A 154 -17.51 7.89 -7.76
N GLU A 155 -17.36 7.42 -9.01
CA GLU A 155 -17.67 6.05 -9.45
C GLU A 155 -16.92 4.95 -8.68
N GLN A 156 -15.81 5.29 -8.05
CA GLN A 156 -14.96 4.38 -7.28
C GLN A 156 -14.74 4.88 -5.84
N SER A 157 -15.69 5.67 -5.31
CA SER A 157 -15.60 6.27 -3.98
C SER A 157 -15.45 5.22 -2.88
N ARG A 158 -16.25 4.15 -2.92
CA ARG A 158 -16.21 3.08 -1.90
C ARG A 158 -14.92 2.28 -1.97
N PHE A 159 -14.42 2.02 -3.16
CA PHE A 159 -13.10 1.43 -3.34
C PHE A 159 -11.99 2.31 -2.76
N ARG A 160 -11.97 3.60 -3.11
CA ARG A 160 -10.97 4.55 -2.65
C ARG A 160 -10.94 4.63 -1.13
N THR A 161 -12.10 4.75 -0.48
CA THR A 161 -12.19 4.79 0.99
C THR A 161 -11.75 3.50 1.64
N ARG A 162 -12.09 2.33 1.09
CA ARG A 162 -11.60 1.04 1.60
C ARG A 162 -10.08 0.90 1.52
N MET A 163 -9.45 1.39 0.44
CA MET A 163 -7.99 1.42 0.32
C MET A 163 -7.35 2.33 1.38
N PHE A 164 -7.88 3.53 1.59
CA PHE A 164 -7.41 4.42 2.66
C PHE A 164 -7.65 3.83 4.05
N ALA A 165 -8.82 3.24 4.28
CA ALA A 165 -9.15 2.60 5.55
C ALA A 165 -8.18 1.48 5.89
N PHE A 166 -7.86 0.62 4.91
CA PHE A 166 -6.85 -0.43 5.10
C PHE A 166 -5.47 0.15 5.42
N ALA A 167 -5.05 1.21 4.73
CA ALA A 167 -3.79 1.89 5.05
C ALA A 167 -3.77 2.51 6.45
N PHE A 168 -4.88 3.09 6.91
CA PHE A 168 -5.03 3.62 8.28
C PHE A 168 -4.98 2.50 9.32
N LEU A 169 -5.64 1.36 9.06
CA LEU A 169 -5.59 0.19 9.95
C LEU A 169 -4.16 -0.34 10.10
N ILE A 170 -3.41 -0.45 9.00
CA ILE A 170 -1.97 -0.80 9.06
C ILE A 170 -1.18 0.24 9.88
N GLY A 171 -1.55 1.52 9.77
CA GLY A 171 -0.99 2.60 10.56
C GLY A 171 -1.42 2.61 12.04
N GLY A 172 -2.30 1.70 12.46
CA GLY A 172 -2.88 1.63 13.81
C GLY A 172 -3.92 2.71 14.11
N ASP A 173 -4.49 3.37 13.09
CA ASP A 173 -5.46 4.46 13.23
C ASP A 173 -6.86 4.01 12.83
N ARG A 174 -7.46 3.22 13.70
CA ARG A 174 -8.80 2.66 13.49
C ARG A 174 -9.88 3.75 13.37
N HIS A 175 -9.72 4.85 14.10
CA HIS A 175 -10.66 5.97 14.07
C HIS A 175 -10.69 6.61 12.68
N ARG A 176 -9.54 6.97 12.11
CA ARG A 176 -9.48 7.52 10.74
C ARG A 176 -9.92 6.49 9.69
N ALA A 177 -9.64 5.20 9.90
CA ALA A 177 -10.13 4.15 9.02
C ALA A 177 -11.67 4.12 8.96
N LEU A 178 -12.34 4.26 10.10
CA LEU A 178 -13.79 4.37 10.17
C LEU A 178 -14.30 5.66 9.52
N GLU A 179 -13.67 6.79 9.82
CA GLU A 179 -14.07 8.11 9.31
C GLU A 179 -14.05 8.17 7.78
N VAL A 180 -13.02 7.62 7.12
CA VAL A 180 -12.99 7.59 5.65
C VAL A 180 -14.05 6.65 5.07
N LEU A 181 -14.41 5.56 5.74
CA LEU A 181 -15.48 4.67 5.26
C LEU A 181 -16.86 5.30 5.41
N GLN A 182 -17.06 6.09 6.46
CA GLN A 182 -18.31 6.84 6.70
C GLN A 182 -18.52 8.00 5.73
N SER A 183 -17.49 8.42 4.98
CA SER A 183 -17.65 9.51 4.00
C SER A 183 -18.36 9.07 2.72
N VAL A 184 -18.64 7.79 2.54
CA VAL A 184 -19.35 7.26 1.37
C VAL A 184 -20.84 7.15 1.71
N LEU A 185 -21.69 7.64 0.80
CA LEU A 185 -23.14 7.50 0.94
C LEU A 185 -23.54 6.02 0.99
N GLU A 186 -24.58 5.70 1.77
CA GLU A 186 -25.00 4.31 1.99
C GLU A 186 -25.48 3.62 0.71
N ASP A 187 -26.10 4.38 -0.19
CA ASP A 187 -26.65 3.95 -1.48
C ASP A 187 -25.61 3.92 -2.61
N HIS A 188 -24.42 4.49 -2.39
CA HIS A 188 -23.37 4.50 -3.41
C HIS A 188 -22.89 3.09 -3.73
N GLU A 189 -22.94 2.74 -5.01
CA GLU A 189 -22.31 1.55 -5.57
C GLU A 189 -21.13 1.95 -6.45
N ASP A 190 -20.02 1.23 -6.31
CA ASP A 190 -18.94 1.37 -7.29
C ASP A 190 -19.41 0.81 -8.64
N ILE A 191 -18.89 1.34 -9.75
CA ILE A 191 -19.17 0.76 -11.06
C ILE A 191 -18.45 -0.59 -11.16
N PHE A 192 -19.22 -1.67 -11.24
CA PHE A 192 -18.72 -3.04 -11.38
C PHE A 192 -18.81 -3.53 -12.81
N ILE A 193 -17.85 -4.38 -13.17
CA ILE A 193 -17.90 -5.16 -14.42
C ILE A 193 -18.74 -6.42 -14.18
N PRO A 194 -19.60 -6.84 -15.13
CA PRO A 194 -20.34 -8.10 -15.02
C PRO A 194 -19.39 -9.28 -14.70
N GLY A 195 -19.77 -10.13 -13.73
CA GLY A 195 -18.95 -11.28 -13.28
C GLY A 195 -17.92 -10.96 -12.18
N TYR A 196 -18.05 -9.83 -11.50
CA TYR A 196 -17.10 -9.40 -10.45
C TYR A 196 -16.88 -10.43 -9.32
N HIS A 197 -17.94 -11.12 -8.89
CA HIS A 197 -17.87 -12.10 -7.82
C HIS A 197 -16.98 -13.30 -8.19
N GLU A 198 -17.04 -13.71 -9.45
CA GLU A 198 -16.29 -14.80 -10.04
C GLU A 198 -14.81 -14.42 -10.17
N LEU A 199 -14.52 -13.15 -10.48
CA LEU A 199 -13.15 -12.63 -10.48
C LEU A 199 -12.51 -12.73 -9.09
N ILE A 200 -13.20 -12.26 -8.04
CA ILE A 200 -12.74 -12.36 -6.65
C ILE A 200 -12.52 -13.83 -6.24
N LYS A 201 -13.47 -14.71 -6.59
CA LYS A 201 -13.39 -16.15 -6.26
C LYS A 201 -12.15 -16.81 -6.86
N ASN A 202 -11.80 -16.44 -8.09
CA ASN A 202 -10.71 -17.05 -8.86
C ASN A 202 -9.38 -16.30 -8.72
N TRP A 203 -9.33 -15.22 -7.93
CA TRP A 203 -8.15 -14.38 -7.78
C TRP A 203 -6.94 -15.18 -7.27
N ASN A 204 -5.81 -15.11 -7.97
CA ASN A 204 -4.59 -15.82 -7.61
C ASN A 204 -3.38 -14.86 -7.61
N PRO A 205 -2.58 -14.80 -6.53
CA PRO A 205 -1.40 -13.94 -6.47
C PRO A 205 -0.26 -14.34 -7.42
N SER A 206 -0.20 -15.58 -7.94
CA SER A 206 0.88 -16.03 -8.81
C SER A 206 0.69 -15.55 -10.26
N GLY A 207 1.55 -14.62 -10.70
CA GLY A 207 2.01 -14.36 -12.08
C GLY A 207 0.99 -14.47 -13.24
N ARG A 208 0.68 -13.33 -13.86
CA ARG A 208 -0.29 -13.01 -14.94
C ARG A 208 -1.64 -12.47 -14.49
N ALA A 209 -2.22 -12.91 -13.37
CA ALA A 209 -3.45 -12.32 -12.82
C ALA A 209 -3.25 -10.85 -12.40
N LEU A 210 -2.06 -10.52 -11.88
CA LEU A 210 -1.67 -9.15 -11.60
C LEU A 210 -1.48 -8.32 -12.88
N VAL A 211 -1.12 -8.92 -14.02
CA VAL A 211 -0.56 -8.23 -15.20
C VAL A 211 -1.64 -7.67 -16.15
N ASN A 212 -2.87 -8.19 -16.11
CA ASN A 212 -3.94 -7.83 -17.06
C ASN A 212 -5.06 -6.96 -16.46
N ALA A 213 -4.74 -6.17 -15.44
CA ALA A 213 -5.70 -5.53 -14.54
C ALA A 213 -6.36 -4.23 -15.03
N VAL A 214 -6.65 -4.09 -16.32
CA VAL A 214 -7.36 -2.88 -16.81
C VAL A 214 -8.82 -2.85 -16.30
N ASN A 215 -9.33 -3.99 -15.83
CA ASN A 215 -10.74 -4.25 -15.55
C ASN A 215 -10.95 -5.00 -14.20
N ILE A 216 -10.21 -4.63 -13.16
CA ILE A 216 -10.34 -5.30 -11.85
C ILE A 216 -11.44 -4.65 -11.02
N SER A 217 -12.33 -5.47 -10.45
CA SER A 217 -13.35 -5.06 -9.47
C SER A 217 -12.73 -4.64 -8.13
N SER A 218 -13.34 -3.69 -7.41
CA SER A 218 -12.81 -3.13 -6.14
C SER A 218 -12.33 -4.17 -5.11
N GLY A 219 -12.90 -5.38 -5.13
CA GLY A 219 -12.48 -6.51 -4.30
C GLY A 219 -11.09 -7.08 -4.62
N GLU A 220 -10.72 -7.28 -5.89
CA GLU A 220 -9.38 -7.86 -6.17
C GLU A 220 -8.25 -6.85 -5.94
N TRP A 221 -8.52 -5.55 -6.05
CA TRP A 221 -7.60 -4.50 -5.62
C TRP A 221 -7.34 -4.59 -4.11
N LEU A 222 -8.37 -4.79 -3.30
CA LEU A 222 -8.21 -4.99 -1.85
C LEU A 222 -7.44 -6.27 -1.53
N LEU A 223 -7.72 -7.38 -2.23
CA LEU A 223 -6.95 -8.62 -2.07
C LEU A 223 -5.48 -8.42 -2.41
N ALA A 224 -5.19 -7.68 -3.47
CA ALA A 224 -3.82 -7.34 -3.84
C ALA A 224 -3.15 -6.43 -2.79
N LEU A 225 -3.84 -5.43 -2.23
CA LEU A 225 -3.31 -4.60 -1.13
C LEU A 225 -2.96 -5.42 0.10
N ILE A 226 -3.84 -6.34 0.51
CA ILE A 226 -3.59 -7.23 1.65
C ILE A 226 -2.37 -8.12 1.37
N HIS A 227 -2.29 -8.70 0.17
CA HIS A 227 -1.14 -9.50 -0.21
C HIS A 227 0.16 -8.67 -0.25
N ASP A 228 0.05 -7.41 -0.64
CA ASP A 228 1.17 -6.48 -0.69
C ASP A 228 1.67 -6.07 0.70
N HIS A 229 0.76 -5.91 1.65
CA HIS A 229 1.05 -5.74 3.07
C HIS A 229 1.85 -6.95 3.60
N TYR A 230 1.40 -8.17 3.32
CA TYR A 230 2.12 -9.40 3.69
C TYR A 230 3.50 -9.48 3.03
N SER A 231 3.56 -9.24 1.72
CA SER A 231 4.80 -9.23 0.97
C SER A 231 5.78 -8.18 1.52
N PHE A 232 5.30 -7.00 1.92
CA PHE A 232 6.13 -5.95 2.52
C PHE A 232 6.81 -6.46 3.80
N ASN A 233 6.06 -7.16 4.65
CA ASN A 233 6.51 -7.79 5.90
C ASN A 233 7.25 -9.14 5.72
N ASN A 234 7.57 -9.53 4.48
CA ASN A 234 8.28 -10.78 4.16
C ASN A 234 7.56 -12.03 4.70
N VAL A 235 6.23 -12.05 4.56
CA VAL A 235 5.38 -13.22 4.86
C VAL A 235 4.49 -13.53 3.66
N TRP A 236 4.13 -14.80 3.50
CA TRP A 236 3.30 -15.28 2.38
C TRP A 236 2.03 -15.95 2.89
N PRO A 237 0.84 -15.57 2.39
CA PRO A 237 -0.40 -16.19 2.82
C PRO A 237 -0.44 -17.65 2.38
N ASN A 238 -0.86 -18.53 3.30
CA ASN A 238 -1.14 -19.93 2.96
C ASN A 238 -2.49 -20.05 2.21
N VAL A 239 -2.78 -21.23 1.68
CA VAL A 239 -3.99 -21.48 0.88
C VAL A 239 -5.27 -21.20 1.67
N ASN A 240 -5.32 -21.59 2.95
CA ASN A 240 -6.47 -21.36 3.82
C ASN A 240 -6.74 -19.85 3.99
N LEU A 241 -5.72 -19.06 4.30
CA LEU A 241 -5.87 -17.62 4.47
C LEU A 241 -6.31 -16.94 3.17
N LEU A 242 -5.81 -17.40 2.01
CA LEU A 242 -6.27 -16.89 0.71
C LEU A 242 -7.77 -17.13 0.51
N GLU A 243 -8.30 -18.29 0.90
CA GLU A 243 -9.75 -18.57 0.84
C GLU A 243 -10.55 -17.69 1.80
N VAL A 244 -10.06 -17.51 3.04
CA VAL A 244 -10.67 -16.62 4.05
C VAL A 244 -10.70 -15.18 3.54
N MET A 245 -9.60 -14.68 2.98
CA MET A 245 -9.51 -13.35 2.37
C MET A 245 -10.52 -13.18 1.23
N ARG A 246 -10.57 -14.12 0.28
CA ARG A 246 -11.51 -14.05 -0.85
C ARG A 246 -12.95 -14.03 -0.37
N ARG A 247 -13.32 -14.89 0.58
CA ARG A 247 -14.67 -14.93 1.16
C ARG A 247 -15.03 -13.63 1.85
N ALA A 248 -14.13 -13.11 2.70
CA ALA A 248 -14.30 -11.87 3.42
C ALA A 248 -14.53 -10.67 2.49
N ILE A 249 -13.67 -10.53 1.48
CA ILE A 249 -13.72 -9.38 0.56
C ILE A 249 -14.90 -9.50 -0.43
N ARG A 250 -15.27 -10.72 -0.83
CA ARG A 250 -16.44 -10.95 -1.71
C ARG A 250 -17.75 -10.50 -1.07
N TYR A 251 -17.89 -10.65 0.24
CA TYR A 251 -19.09 -10.31 1.00
C TYR A 251 -18.85 -9.14 1.96
N LEU A 252 -17.94 -8.23 1.60
CA LEU A 252 -17.61 -7.10 2.44
C LEU A 252 -18.82 -6.18 2.59
N SER A 253 -19.20 -5.92 3.85
CA SER A 253 -20.38 -5.12 4.17
C SER A 253 -20.33 -3.72 3.57
N LYS A 254 -21.49 -3.09 3.44
CA LYS A 254 -21.59 -1.64 3.21
C LYS A 254 -21.51 -0.86 4.52
N ASN A 255 -21.84 -1.49 5.65
CA ASN A 255 -21.72 -0.89 6.96
C ASN A 255 -20.22 -0.56 7.24
N PRO A 256 -19.88 0.71 7.54
CA PRO A 256 -18.50 1.12 7.77
C PRO A 256 -17.83 0.36 8.91
N LEU A 257 -18.51 0.13 10.03
CA LEU A 257 -17.95 -0.54 11.20
C LEU A 257 -17.67 -2.02 10.91
N GLU A 258 -18.61 -2.73 10.28
CA GLU A 258 -18.40 -4.11 9.87
C GLU A 258 -17.26 -4.23 8.85
N THR A 259 -17.16 -3.26 7.93
CA THR A 259 -16.06 -3.20 6.95
C THR A 259 -14.72 -3.01 7.64
N VAL A 260 -14.62 -2.09 8.60
CA VAL A 260 -13.40 -1.89 9.40
C VAL A 260 -13.01 -3.18 10.10
N ASN A 261 -13.95 -3.83 10.80
CA ASN A 261 -13.70 -5.10 11.51
C ASN A 261 -13.18 -6.18 10.57
N GLN A 262 -13.81 -6.31 9.40
CA GLN A 262 -13.44 -7.33 8.44
C GLN A 262 -12.07 -7.09 7.80
N LEU A 263 -11.71 -5.83 7.53
CA LEU A 263 -10.39 -5.46 7.01
C LEU A 263 -9.29 -5.61 8.07
N ASP A 264 -9.60 -5.26 9.31
CA ASP A 264 -8.65 -5.30 10.44
C ASP A 264 -8.12 -6.72 10.70
N ARG A 265 -8.93 -7.75 10.42
CA ARG A 265 -8.54 -9.17 10.47
C ARG A 265 -7.28 -9.51 9.66
N PHE A 266 -6.98 -8.73 8.63
CA PHE A 266 -5.87 -8.98 7.70
C PHE A 266 -4.65 -8.08 7.95
N VAL A 267 -4.65 -7.31 9.04
CA VAL A 267 -3.53 -6.44 9.41
C VAL A 267 -2.54 -7.18 10.32
N LEU A 268 -1.27 -7.09 9.96
CA LEU A 268 -0.11 -7.49 10.76
C LEU A 268 0.39 -6.30 11.55
N GLU A 269 0.42 -6.45 12.87
CA GLU A 269 0.89 -5.42 13.79
C GLU A 269 2.16 -5.89 14.50
N GLY A 270 3.02 -4.96 14.91
CA GLY A 270 4.12 -5.27 15.84
C GLY A 270 5.20 -6.23 15.33
N LEU A 271 5.27 -6.51 14.03
CA LEU A 271 6.34 -7.36 13.49
C LEU A 271 7.69 -6.64 13.52
N GLU A 272 8.57 -7.12 14.37
CA GLU A 272 9.95 -6.66 14.47
C GLU A 272 10.86 -7.52 13.60
N GLY A 273 11.72 -6.88 12.81
CA GLY A 273 12.75 -7.56 12.02
C GLY A 273 12.32 -8.00 10.60
N ASN A 274 13.34 -8.17 9.78
CA ASN A 274 13.24 -8.66 8.40
C ASN A 274 14.07 -9.94 8.31
N ASP A 275 13.60 -11.00 8.97
CA ASP A 275 14.22 -12.32 8.79
C ASP A 275 14.10 -12.71 7.31
N ARG A 276 15.20 -13.20 6.75
CA ARG A 276 15.27 -13.68 5.36
C ARG A 276 14.62 -15.05 5.19
N LYS A 277 14.34 -15.77 6.28
CA LYS A 277 13.64 -17.05 6.22
C LYS A 277 12.23 -16.87 5.64
N MET A 278 11.79 -17.88 4.91
CA MET A 278 10.42 -17.91 4.41
C MET A 278 9.46 -18.10 5.58
N ARG A 279 8.45 -17.24 5.65
CA ARG A 279 7.44 -17.23 6.71
C ARG A 279 6.06 -17.29 6.10
N ARG A 280 5.19 -18.12 6.66
CA ARG A 280 3.82 -18.25 6.16
C ARG A 280 2.86 -17.61 7.14
N VAL A 281 1.91 -16.82 6.62
CA VAL A 281 0.81 -16.26 7.39
C VAL A 281 -0.46 -17.06 7.11
N GLY A 282 -1.19 -17.42 8.16
CA GLY A 282 -2.37 -18.29 8.11
C GLY A 282 -3.51 -17.77 8.98
N TRP A 283 -4.74 -18.19 8.68
CA TRP A 283 -5.83 -18.14 9.64
C TRP A 283 -5.94 -19.51 10.29
N GLU A 284 -5.59 -19.60 11.57
CA GLU A 284 -5.36 -20.87 12.25
C GLU A 284 -6.08 -20.91 13.58
N ARG A 285 -6.18 -22.11 14.17
CA ARG A 285 -6.71 -22.34 15.51
C ARG A 285 -5.57 -22.75 16.43
N ASN A 286 -5.40 -22.05 17.55
CA ASN A 286 -4.35 -22.37 18.52
C ASN A 286 -4.74 -23.55 19.44
N HIS A 287 -3.84 -23.94 20.33
CA HIS A 287 -4.00 -25.09 21.25
C HIS A 287 -5.17 -24.94 22.25
N ILE A 288 -5.63 -23.72 22.54
CA ILE A 288 -6.82 -23.45 23.37
C ILE A 288 -8.10 -23.26 22.53
N GLY A 289 -8.05 -23.52 21.23
CA GLY A 289 -9.22 -23.47 20.35
C GLY A 289 -9.61 -22.08 19.85
N GLN A 290 -8.80 -21.04 20.11
CA GLN A 290 -9.05 -19.70 19.56
C GLN A 290 -8.58 -19.62 18.11
N GLU A 291 -9.37 -18.98 17.26
CA GLU A 291 -8.99 -18.67 15.89
C GLU A 291 -8.31 -17.31 15.79
N GLY A 292 -7.38 -17.16 14.84
CA GLY A 292 -6.65 -15.92 14.67
C GLY A 292 -5.68 -15.96 13.49
N LEU A 293 -5.09 -14.80 13.23
CA LEU A 293 -4.03 -14.64 12.25
C LEU A 293 -2.71 -15.08 12.89
N SER A 294 -2.03 -16.05 12.31
CA SER A 294 -0.74 -16.57 12.79
C SER A 294 0.35 -16.39 11.74
N ILE A 295 1.61 -16.28 12.20
CA ILE A 295 2.77 -16.46 11.33
C ILE A 295 3.59 -17.63 11.87
N ILE A 296 3.94 -18.56 10.99
CA ILE A 296 4.81 -19.70 11.28
C ILE A 296 6.00 -19.65 10.32
N ALA A 297 7.21 -19.66 10.89
CA ALA A 297 8.43 -19.79 10.11
C ALA A 297 8.54 -21.21 9.52
N GLU A 298 9.13 -21.33 8.33
CA GLU A 298 9.31 -22.65 7.72
C GLU A 298 10.11 -23.60 8.63
N GLY A 299 9.54 -24.77 8.91
CA GLY A 299 10.11 -25.77 9.81
C GLY A 299 9.87 -25.55 11.31
N ALA A 300 9.20 -24.46 11.70
CA ALA A 300 8.81 -24.22 13.09
C ALA A 300 7.49 -24.94 13.42
N THR A 301 7.35 -25.35 14.69
CA THR A 301 6.13 -25.95 15.25
C THR A 301 5.26 -24.94 16.01
N GLU A 302 5.84 -23.80 16.39
CA GLU A 302 5.17 -22.73 17.12
C GLU A 302 5.05 -21.47 16.25
N ALA A 303 3.99 -20.71 16.46
CA ALA A 303 3.78 -19.45 15.77
C ALA A 303 4.68 -18.35 16.36
N GLU A 304 5.40 -17.64 15.51
CA GLU A 304 6.19 -16.46 15.89
C GLU A 304 5.31 -15.21 16.12
N TYR A 305 4.07 -15.27 15.64
CA TYR A 305 3.09 -14.20 15.74
C TYR A 305 1.69 -14.80 15.87
N TRP A 306 0.87 -14.18 16.73
CA TRP A 306 -0.53 -14.55 16.92
C TRP A 306 -1.39 -13.32 17.19
N ARG A 307 -2.45 -13.14 16.39
CA ARG A 307 -3.48 -12.10 16.59
C ARG A 307 -4.88 -12.73 16.60
N PRO A 308 -5.50 -12.91 17.79
CA PRO A 308 -6.76 -13.63 17.92
C PRO A 308 -7.95 -12.87 17.33
N GLU A 309 -8.98 -13.61 16.89
CA GLU A 309 -10.17 -13.05 16.25
C GLU A 309 -10.94 -12.05 17.13
N LYS A 310 -10.98 -12.31 18.44
CA LYS A 310 -11.75 -11.50 19.40
C LYS A 310 -11.33 -10.03 19.45
N LEU A 311 -10.09 -9.72 19.07
CA LEU A 311 -9.61 -8.33 19.00
C LEU A 311 -10.28 -7.52 17.88
N PHE A 312 -10.93 -8.19 16.91
CA PHE A 312 -11.57 -7.55 15.76
C PHE A 312 -13.04 -7.20 16.01
N SER A 313 -13.67 -7.79 17.04
CA SER A 313 -15.11 -7.66 17.35
C SER A 313 -15.41 -6.65 18.46
N GLU A 314 -14.41 -6.22 19.22
CA GLU A 314 -14.59 -5.27 20.32
C GLU A 314 -14.75 -3.84 19.78
N GLN A 315 -15.79 -3.12 20.25
CA GLN A 315 -15.91 -1.68 20.10
C GLN A 315 -14.78 -0.99 20.88
N ARG A 316 -13.57 -0.94 20.31
CA ARG A 316 -12.49 -0.06 20.80
C ARG A 316 -12.79 1.39 20.44
N LEU A 317 -13.86 1.94 21.00
CA LEU A 317 -14.17 3.38 20.97
C LEU A 317 -13.94 4.05 22.33
N GLU A 318 -13.46 3.30 23.33
CA GLU A 318 -13.01 3.84 24.60
C GLU A 318 -11.48 3.75 24.63
N ASP A 319 -10.82 4.90 24.47
CA ASP A 319 -9.43 5.22 24.87
C ASP A 319 -8.83 6.34 23.99
N VAL A 320 -9.60 7.36 23.61
CA VAL A 320 -9.05 8.69 23.28
C VAL A 320 -10.10 9.75 23.64
N SER A 321 -10.12 10.15 24.91
CA SER A 321 -10.68 11.41 25.38
C SER A 321 -9.58 12.43 25.64
#